data_AF-A0A966WAY2-F1
#
_entry.id   AF-A0A966WAY2-F1
#
_cell.length_a   1.000
_cell.length_b   1.000
_cell.length_c   1.000
_cell.angle_alpha   90.00
_cell.angle_beta   90.00
_cell.angle_gamma   90.00
#
_symmetry.space_group_name_H-M   'P 1'
#
loop_
_entity.id
_entity.type
_entity.pdbx_description
1 polymer ?
#
loop_
_entity_poly.entity_id
_entity_poly.type
_entity_poly.pdbx_seq_one_letter_code
_entity_poly.pdbx_strand_id
1 'polypeptide(L)'
;MKVKTMKKAIAVVFAAALVAPFGLGSQASAKDGDGRQINERPVANLKQGGTFRFVQVDICPNFNTSAIEGNLLNCSQVMATMLPSFIYFDKDAKIQVDQNYAKSIKASRVGGKQTVVYDLNPNAKWSDGKKIGLKDFVGMWNALKGTDKTYKITSSVGYEKIESVKKGANDDQIVVTFKETYADWQPL
;
A
#
# COMPACT_ATOMS: atom_id res chain seq x y z
N MET A 1 -7.24 -77.16 -42.83
CA MET A 1 -8.63 -77.47 -42.44
C MET A 1 -9.28 -76.18 -41.93
N LYS A 2 -10.26 -75.63 -42.67
CA LYS A 2 -11.00 -74.41 -42.31
C LYS A 2 -12.14 -74.77 -41.36
N VAL A 3 -12.34 -73.99 -40.30
CA VAL A 3 -13.66 -73.76 -39.71
C VAL A 3 -13.81 -72.25 -39.44
N LYS A 4 -14.66 -71.60 -40.25
CA LYS A 4 -15.36 -70.34 -39.93
C LYS A 4 -16.40 -70.66 -38.86
N THR A 5 -16.76 -69.78 -37.92
CA THR A 5 -17.86 -68.77 -37.93
C THR A 5 -17.99 -68.33 -36.43
N MET A 6 -18.50 -67.19 -35.96
CA MET A 6 -19.37 -66.14 -36.47
C MET A 6 -19.29 -64.94 -35.49
N LYS A 7 -19.46 -63.71 -35.99
CA LYS A 7 -19.55 -62.47 -35.21
C LYS A 7 -20.86 -62.40 -34.42
N LYS A 8 -20.83 -61.84 -33.20
CA LYS A 8 -21.92 -61.01 -32.66
C LYS A 8 -21.32 -59.77 -32.00
N ALA A 9 -21.62 -58.63 -32.59
CA ALA A 9 -21.42 -57.32 -32.00
C ALA A 9 -22.54 -57.08 -30.98
N ILE A 10 -22.18 -56.57 -29.81
CA ILE A 10 -23.10 -55.87 -28.93
C ILE A 10 -22.41 -54.54 -28.60
N ALA A 11 -22.89 -53.49 -29.27
CA ALA A 11 -22.61 -52.12 -28.87
C ALA A 11 -23.43 -51.84 -27.61
N VAL A 12 -22.77 -51.50 -26.52
CA VAL A 12 -23.41 -50.85 -25.37
C VAL A 12 -22.83 -49.46 -25.26
N VAL A 13 -23.63 -48.46 -25.65
CA VAL A 13 -23.39 -47.06 -25.35
C VAL A 13 -23.81 -46.86 -23.89
N PHE A 14 -22.86 -46.82 -22.98
CA PHE A 14 -23.07 -46.23 -21.65
C PHE A 14 -22.55 -44.80 -21.69
N ALA A 15 -23.47 -43.86 -21.82
CA ALA A 15 -23.23 -42.47 -21.46
C ALA A 15 -23.16 -42.39 -19.93
N ALA A 16 -21.95 -42.41 -19.37
CA ALA A 16 -21.70 -42.05 -17.98
C ALA A 16 -20.92 -40.73 -17.98
N ALA A 17 -21.56 -39.68 -17.47
CA ALA A 17 -20.97 -38.37 -17.33
C ALA A 17 -19.68 -38.47 -16.50
N LEU A 18 -18.54 -38.12 -17.10
CA LEU A 18 -17.30 -37.90 -16.35
C LEU A 18 -17.50 -36.67 -15.46
N VAL A 19 -17.65 -36.90 -14.16
CA VAL A 19 -17.29 -35.90 -13.16
C VAL A 19 -15.77 -35.84 -13.18
N ALA A 20 -15.22 -34.87 -13.91
CA ALA A 20 -13.80 -34.58 -13.86
C ALA A 20 -13.46 -34.09 -12.43
N PRO A 21 -12.48 -34.68 -11.74
CA PRO A 21 -11.92 -34.06 -10.55
C PRO A 21 -11.30 -32.74 -10.98
N PHE A 22 -11.74 -31.67 -10.34
CA PHE A 22 -11.15 -30.34 -10.42
C PHE A 22 -9.62 -30.42 -10.28
N GLY A 23 -8.91 -30.04 -11.34
CA GLY A 23 -7.64 -29.30 -11.26
C GLY A 23 -6.45 -29.97 -10.55
N LEU A 24 -5.94 -31.08 -11.09
CA LEU A 24 -4.49 -31.32 -11.06
C LEU A 24 -3.87 -30.59 -12.25
N GLY A 25 -3.83 -29.25 -12.15
CA GLY A 25 -2.98 -28.45 -13.01
C GLY A 25 -1.53 -28.81 -12.68
N SER A 26 -0.74 -29.18 -13.69
CA SER A 26 0.68 -29.44 -13.53
C SER A 26 1.31 -28.28 -12.74
N GLN A 27 1.91 -28.60 -11.59
CA GLN A 27 2.82 -27.67 -10.93
C GLN A 27 3.86 -27.29 -11.97
N ALA A 28 3.80 -26.05 -12.44
CA ALA A 28 4.90 -25.47 -13.18
C ALA A 28 6.13 -25.64 -12.28
N SER A 29 7.14 -26.38 -12.75
CA SER A 29 8.42 -26.46 -12.06
C SER A 29 8.92 -25.04 -11.89
N ALA A 30 8.86 -24.53 -10.67
CA ALA A 30 9.58 -23.34 -10.30
C ALA A 30 11.07 -23.68 -10.53
N LYS A 31 11.71 -22.99 -11.48
CA LYS A 31 13.16 -22.90 -11.43
C LYS A 31 13.48 -22.20 -10.11
N ASP A 32 14.25 -22.86 -9.26
CA ASP A 32 14.89 -22.19 -8.13
C ASP A 32 15.69 -21.01 -8.69
N GLY A 33 15.15 -19.83 -8.45
CA GLY A 33 15.72 -18.56 -8.83
C GLY A 33 15.59 -17.65 -7.62
N ASP A 34 16.65 -16.90 -7.37
CA ASP A 34 16.80 -15.85 -6.34
C ASP A 34 15.83 -14.65 -6.57
N GLY A 35 14.61 -14.92 -7.03
CA GLY A 35 13.64 -13.95 -7.52
C GLY A 35 12.27 -14.13 -6.89
N ARG A 36 11.49 -13.05 -6.90
CA ARG A 36 10.12 -13.05 -6.37
C ARG A 36 9.27 -14.02 -7.19
N GLN A 37 8.62 -14.98 -6.53
CA GLN A 37 7.69 -15.93 -7.14
C GLN A 37 6.31 -15.28 -7.41
N ILE A 38 6.32 -14.18 -8.16
CA ILE A 38 5.12 -13.43 -8.55
C ILE A 38 5.00 -13.50 -10.07
N ASN A 39 3.81 -13.84 -10.58
CA ASN A 39 3.50 -13.72 -12.02
C ASN A 39 3.22 -12.25 -12.35
N GLU A 40 4.26 -11.43 -12.37
CA GLU A 40 4.14 -9.99 -12.63
C GLU A 40 3.56 -9.74 -14.03
N ARG A 41 2.53 -8.90 -14.09
CA ARG A 41 1.88 -8.47 -15.34
C ARG A 41 1.74 -6.95 -15.34
N PRO A 42 1.94 -6.29 -16.49
CA PRO A 42 1.72 -4.85 -16.60
C PRO A 42 0.31 -4.47 -16.12
N VAL A 43 0.22 -3.44 -15.26
CA VAL A 43 -1.06 -2.90 -14.76
C VAL A 43 -1.98 -2.48 -15.91
N ALA A 44 -1.40 -2.01 -17.02
CA ALA A 44 -2.13 -1.63 -18.25
C ALA A 44 -2.93 -2.79 -18.88
N ASN A 45 -2.66 -4.04 -18.50
CA ASN A 45 -3.43 -5.19 -18.98
C ASN A 45 -4.74 -5.39 -18.21
N LEU A 46 -4.96 -4.68 -17.10
CA LEU A 46 -6.21 -4.75 -16.36
C LEU A 46 -7.34 -4.12 -17.17
N LYS A 47 -8.48 -4.81 -17.22
CA LYS A 47 -9.71 -4.26 -17.80
C LYS A 47 -10.22 -3.13 -16.91
N GLN A 48 -10.68 -2.05 -17.52
CA GLN A 48 -11.32 -0.96 -16.80
C GLN A 48 -12.66 -1.43 -16.20
N GLY A 49 -12.91 -1.10 -14.93
CA GLY A 49 -14.12 -1.46 -14.20
C GLY A 49 -14.07 -2.84 -13.54
N GLY A 50 -15.23 -3.29 -13.03
CA GLY A 50 -15.36 -4.55 -12.28
C GLY A 50 -15.32 -4.37 -10.76
N THR A 51 -15.23 -5.48 -10.03
CA THR A 51 -15.22 -5.50 -8.56
C THR A 51 -14.03 -6.32 -8.07
N PHE A 52 -13.13 -5.65 -7.34
CA PHE A 52 -12.12 -6.33 -6.54
C PHE A 52 -12.71 -6.67 -5.17
N ARG A 53 -12.63 -7.94 -4.76
CA ARG A 53 -13.05 -8.40 -3.44
C ARG A 53 -11.82 -8.73 -2.62
N PHE A 54 -11.50 -7.87 -1.67
CA PHE A 54 -10.41 -8.08 -0.72
C PHE A 54 -10.98 -8.65 0.57
N VAL A 55 -10.63 -9.90 0.89
CA VAL A 55 -11.13 -10.55 2.10
C VAL A 55 -10.45 -9.92 3.32
N GLN A 56 -11.26 -9.52 4.30
CA GLN A 56 -10.81 -9.07 5.61
C GLN A 56 -11.33 -10.04 6.65
N VAL A 57 -10.47 -10.40 7.61
CA VAL A 57 -10.84 -11.34 8.69
C VAL A 57 -11.79 -10.71 9.70
N ASP A 58 -11.66 -9.39 9.93
CA ASP A 58 -12.50 -8.58 10.81
C ASP A 58 -12.58 -7.13 10.30
N ILE A 59 -13.64 -6.41 10.69
CA ILE A 59 -13.77 -4.97 10.44
C ILE A 59 -12.98 -4.16 11.48
N CYS A 60 -12.51 -2.99 11.07
CA CYS A 60 -11.76 -2.09 11.93
C CYS A 60 -12.61 -1.46 13.04
N PRO A 61 -12.23 -1.61 14.31
CA PRO A 61 -12.91 -0.92 15.40
C PRO A 61 -12.61 0.58 15.40
N ASN A 62 -11.48 0.98 14.83
CA ASN A 62 -11.08 2.37 14.67
C ASN A 62 -10.25 2.52 13.37
N PHE A 63 -10.65 3.45 12.50
CA PHE A 63 -9.99 3.71 11.22
C PHE A 63 -8.83 4.71 11.33
N ASN A 64 -8.59 5.30 12.51
CA ASN A 64 -7.38 6.06 12.76
C ASN A 64 -6.23 5.12 13.18
N THR A 65 -5.38 4.76 12.24
CA THR A 65 -4.26 3.83 12.45
C THR A 65 -3.14 4.40 13.35
N SER A 66 -3.17 5.70 13.63
CA SER A 66 -2.26 6.35 14.58
C SER A 66 -2.78 6.32 16.02
N ALA A 67 -4.02 5.91 16.26
CA ALA A 67 -4.59 5.70 17.59
C ALA A 67 -4.36 4.24 18.04
N ILE A 68 -4.25 4.03 19.36
CA ILE A 68 -3.97 2.72 19.95
C ILE A 68 -4.98 1.67 19.48
N GLU A 69 -6.27 2.01 19.46
CA GLU A 69 -7.34 1.10 19.06
C GLU A 69 -7.37 0.81 17.55
N GLY A 70 -6.71 1.65 16.73
CA GLY A 70 -6.61 1.48 15.27
C GLY A 70 -5.30 0.86 14.80
N ASN A 71 -4.37 0.56 15.72
CA ASN A 71 -3.05 -0.01 15.42
C ASN A 71 -3.11 -1.51 15.09
N LEU A 72 -3.91 -1.85 14.07
CA LEU A 72 -4.14 -3.22 13.62
C LEU A 72 -3.80 -3.35 12.13
N LEU A 73 -3.32 -4.53 11.74
CA LEU A 73 -2.88 -4.81 10.36
C LEU A 73 -4.02 -4.64 9.35
N ASN A 74 -5.21 -5.19 9.63
CA ASN A 74 -6.39 -5.06 8.77
C ASN A 74 -6.79 -3.59 8.57
N CYS A 75 -6.64 -2.76 9.60
CA CYS A 75 -6.94 -1.33 9.51
C CYS A 75 -5.93 -0.56 8.69
N SER A 76 -4.65 -0.89 8.85
CA SER A 76 -3.62 -0.33 7.99
C SER A 76 -3.82 -0.74 6.53
N GLN A 77 -4.20 -1.99 6.26
CA GLN A 77 -4.47 -2.47 4.91
C GLN A 77 -5.65 -1.74 4.25
N VAL A 78 -6.75 -1.53 4.96
CA VAL A 78 -7.91 -0.79 4.43
C VAL A 78 -7.55 0.69 4.26
N MET A 79 -6.99 1.33 5.28
CA MET A 79 -6.72 2.77 5.25
C MET A 79 -5.61 3.15 4.28
N ALA A 80 -4.63 2.28 4.03
CA ALA A 80 -3.61 2.49 3.00
C ALA A 80 -4.18 2.59 1.58
N THR A 81 -5.43 2.15 1.35
CA THR A 81 -6.12 2.33 0.06
C THR A 81 -6.84 3.67 -0.06
N MET A 82 -7.00 4.40 1.05
CA MET A 82 -7.83 5.61 1.15
C MET A 82 -7.04 6.86 1.52
N LEU A 83 -5.92 6.71 2.24
CA LEU A 83 -5.10 7.82 2.72
C LEU A 83 -3.86 8.03 1.83
N PRO A 84 -3.39 9.29 1.70
CA PRO A 84 -2.12 9.59 1.05
C PRO A 84 -0.93 8.88 1.71
N SER A 85 0.03 8.46 0.89
CA SER A 85 1.40 8.15 1.32
C SER A 85 2.37 8.94 0.46
N PHE A 86 3.29 9.67 1.09
CA PHE A 86 4.27 10.48 0.36
C PHE A 86 5.47 9.66 -0.14
N ILE A 87 5.75 8.56 0.55
CA ILE A 87 6.90 7.69 0.32
C ILE A 87 6.44 6.24 0.29
N TYR A 88 7.06 5.42 -0.55
CA TYR A 88 6.87 3.97 -0.56
C TYR A 88 8.17 3.25 -0.90
N PHE A 89 8.23 1.94 -0.64
CA PHE A 89 9.33 1.09 -1.07
C PHE A 89 8.97 0.39 -2.38
N ASP A 90 9.85 0.47 -3.37
CA ASP A 90 9.69 -0.26 -4.62
C ASP A 90 10.04 -1.75 -4.47
N LYS A 91 10.00 -2.48 -5.59
CA LYS A 91 10.29 -3.91 -5.62
C LYS A 91 11.71 -4.29 -5.20
N ASP A 92 12.64 -3.33 -5.18
CA ASP A 92 14.04 -3.50 -4.81
C ASP A 92 14.32 -2.91 -3.41
N ALA A 93 13.25 -2.67 -2.62
CA ALA A 93 13.29 -2.05 -1.30
C ALA A 93 13.91 -0.64 -1.29
N LYS A 94 13.86 0.07 -2.41
CA LYS A 94 14.33 1.46 -2.48
C LYS A 94 13.18 2.41 -2.17
N ILE A 95 13.52 3.45 -1.42
CA ILE A 95 12.62 4.56 -1.10
C ILE A 95 12.30 5.33 -2.38
N GLN A 96 11.02 5.50 -2.66
CA GLN A 96 10.48 6.27 -3.76
C GLN A 96 9.54 7.36 -3.24
N VAL A 97 9.50 8.50 -3.92
CA VAL A 97 8.49 9.54 -3.68
C VAL A 97 7.25 9.23 -4.53
N ASP A 98 6.08 9.20 -3.90
CA ASP A 98 4.81 9.05 -4.62
C ASP A 98 4.45 10.36 -5.34
N GLN A 99 4.62 10.37 -6.65
CA GLN A 99 4.35 11.51 -7.52
C GLN A 99 2.87 11.91 -7.56
N ASN A 100 1.96 11.05 -7.08
CA ASN A 100 0.55 11.44 -6.90
C ASN A 100 0.38 12.51 -5.82
N TYR A 101 1.28 12.56 -4.83
CA TYR A 101 1.17 13.43 -3.67
C TYR A 101 2.30 14.45 -3.55
N ALA A 102 3.53 14.12 -3.97
CA ALA A 102 4.68 15.03 -3.95
C ALA A 102 5.53 14.92 -5.21
N LYS A 103 5.95 16.07 -5.75
CA LYS A 103 6.94 16.14 -6.83
C LYS A 103 8.32 15.74 -6.33
N SER A 104 8.69 16.21 -5.14
CA SER A 104 9.96 15.85 -4.51
C SER A 104 9.91 15.99 -3.00
N ILE A 105 10.76 15.23 -2.30
CA ILE A 105 10.95 15.32 -0.86
C ILE A 105 12.46 15.28 -0.60
N LYS A 106 13.00 16.30 0.07
CA LYS A 106 14.45 16.46 0.24
C LYS A 106 14.80 16.78 1.69
N ALA A 107 15.63 15.94 2.29
CA ALA A 107 16.26 16.21 3.58
C ALA A 107 17.59 16.94 3.38
N SER A 108 17.86 17.96 4.19
CA SER A 108 19.10 18.74 4.19
C SER A 108 19.37 19.33 5.57
N ARG A 109 20.49 20.04 5.73
CA ARG A 109 20.75 20.87 6.90
C ARG A 109 20.63 22.35 6.56
N VAL A 110 19.78 23.07 7.30
CA VAL A 110 19.60 24.52 7.17
C VAL A 110 19.77 25.13 8.56
N GLY A 111 20.68 26.10 8.69
CA GLY A 111 20.95 26.74 9.99
C GLY A 111 21.36 25.77 11.11
N GLY A 112 22.07 24.69 10.75
CA GLY A 112 22.50 23.64 11.70
C GLY A 112 21.44 22.60 12.07
N LYS A 113 20.19 22.75 11.60
CA LYS A 113 19.09 21.81 11.90
C LYS A 113 18.76 20.93 10.70
N GLN A 114 18.29 19.71 10.96
CA GLN A 114 17.72 18.87 9.92
C GLN A 114 16.40 19.45 9.44
N THR A 115 16.27 19.59 8.13
CA THR A 115 15.07 20.12 7.47
C THR A 115 14.66 19.20 6.33
N VAL A 116 13.38 18.85 6.27
CA VAL A 116 12.77 18.10 5.17
C VAL A 116 11.81 19.02 4.44
N VAL A 117 12.04 19.19 3.13
CA VAL A 117 11.18 20.00 2.26
C VAL A 117 10.35 19.06 1.39
N TYR A 118 9.03 19.16 1.51
CA TYR A 118 8.05 18.49 0.67
C TYR A 118 7.56 19.49 -0.37
N ASP A 119 7.81 19.21 -1.65
CA ASP A 119 7.22 19.93 -2.78
C ASP A 119 6.02 19.11 -3.28
N LEU A 120 4.81 19.54 -2.91
CA LEU A 120 3.58 18.80 -3.13
C LEU A 120 3.15 18.81 -4.59
N ASN A 121 2.42 17.77 -4.99
CA ASN A 121 1.72 17.78 -6.27
C ASN A 121 0.48 18.68 -6.15
N PRO A 122 0.36 19.79 -6.93
CA PRO A 122 -0.78 20.70 -6.84
C PRO A 122 -2.11 20.07 -7.25
N ASN A 123 -2.08 18.90 -7.89
CA ASN A 123 -3.28 18.15 -8.25
C ASN A 123 -3.72 17.18 -7.13
N ALA A 124 -2.91 16.99 -6.10
CA ALA A 124 -3.24 16.14 -4.96
C ALA A 124 -4.36 16.77 -4.13
N LYS A 125 -5.53 16.15 -4.14
CA LYS A 125 -6.74 16.64 -3.47
C LYS A 125 -7.39 15.53 -2.66
N TRP A 126 -7.97 15.92 -1.53
CA TRP A 126 -8.92 15.10 -0.81
C TRP A 126 -10.17 14.86 -1.65
N SER A 127 -10.96 13.86 -1.26
CA SER A 127 -12.21 13.48 -1.96
C SER A 127 -13.27 14.59 -1.94
N ASP A 128 -13.18 15.55 -1.02
CA ASP A 128 -14.01 16.76 -0.95
C ASP A 128 -13.52 17.89 -1.90
N GLY A 129 -12.43 17.65 -2.64
CA GLY A 129 -11.82 18.61 -3.56
C GLY A 129 -10.81 19.56 -2.94
N LYS A 130 -10.63 19.56 -1.61
CA LYS A 130 -9.63 20.40 -0.94
C LYS A 130 -8.22 19.91 -1.28
N LYS A 131 -7.31 20.82 -1.63
CA LYS A 131 -5.90 20.47 -1.86
C LYS A 131 -5.27 19.95 -0.56
N ILE A 132 -4.44 18.90 -0.68
CA ILE A 132 -3.56 18.48 0.41
C ILE A 132 -2.52 19.58 0.64
N GLY A 133 -2.25 19.95 1.89
CA GLY A 133 -1.34 21.05 2.17
C GLY A 133 -0.96 21.25 3.63
N LEU A 134 -0.44 22.44 3.95
CA LEU A 134 0.17 22.75 5.25
C LEU A 134 -0.72 22.40 6.46
N LYS A 135 -2.03 22.63 6.37
CA LYS A 135 -2.97 22.35 7.46
C LYS A 135 -2.99 20.86 7.83
N ASP A 136 -2.81 19.99 6.85
CA ASP A 136 -2.85 18.54 7.06
C ASP A 136 -1.59 18.08 7.81
N PHE A 137 -0.41 18.59 7.40
CA PHE A 137 0.86 18.32 8.10
C PHE A 137 0.88 18.88 9.52
N VAL A 138 0.40 20.11 9.72
CA VAL A 138 0.31 20.74 11.05
C VAL A 138 -0.67 19.97 11.94
N GLY A 139 -1.81 19.54 11.39
CA GLY A 139 -2.79 18.73 12.10
C GLY A 139 -2.21 17.41 12.58
N MET A 140 -1.57 16.66 11.68
CA MET A 140 -0.93 15.38 11.99
C MET A 140 0.19 15.55 13.02
N TRP A 141 1.10 16.52 12.83
CA TRP A 141 2.14 16.80 13.81
C TRP A 141 1.58 17.16 15.19
N ASN A 142 0.55 18.01 15.27
CA ASN A 142 -0.03 18.40 16.55
C ASN A 142 -0.71 17.23 17.28
N ALA A 143 -1.38 16.34 16.54
CA ALA A 143 -1.99 15.15 17.12
C ALA A 143 -0.93 14.15 17.61
N LEU A 144 0.17 13.98 16.86
CA LEU A 144 1.13 12.90 17.08
C LEU A 144 2.37 13.31 17.88
N LYS A 145 2.65 14.61 18.11
CA LYS A 145 3.81 15.05 18.91
C LYS A 145 3.75 14.67 20.41
N GLY A 146 2.65 14.06 20.86
CA GLY A 146 2.51 13.46 22.18
C GLY A 146 2.33 14.42 23.35
N THR A 147 2.19 15.72 23.11
CA THR A 147 1.94 16.72 24.16
C THR A 147 0.52 16.66 24.71
N ASP A 148 -0.46 16.36 23.86
CA ASP A 148 -1.85 16.19 24.26
C ASP A 148 -2.17 14.69 24.36
N LYS A 149 -2.48 14.23 25.58
CA LYS A 149 -2.74 12.82 25.87
C LYS A 149 -4.17 12.39 25.52
N THR A 150 -5.05 13.32 25.18
CA THR A 150 -6.44 13.00 24.80
C THR A 150 -6.52 12.28 23.45
N TYR A 151 -5.51 12.44 22.58
CA TYR A 151 -5.44 11.78 21.28
C TYR A 151 -5.19 10.25 21.33
N LYS A 152 -4.76 9.69 22.47
CA LYS A 152 -4.51 8.23 22.64
C LYS A 152 -3.70 7.61 21.50
N ILE A 153 -2.59 8.25 21.14
CA ILE A 153 -1.74 7.85 20.02
C ILE A 153 -0.94 6.59 20.32
N THR A 154 -0.66 5.80 19.28
CA THR A 154 0.18 4.60 19.35
C THR A 154 1.63 4.95 19.69
N SER A 155 2.15 6.02 19.11
CA SER A 155 3.53 6.47 19.30
C SER A 155 3.66 7.94 18.95
N SER A 156 4.53 8.66 19.66
CA SER A 156 4.95 10.00 19.27
C SER A 156 6.30 10.03 18.54
N VAL A 157 7.02 8.89 18.46
CA VAL A 157 8.41 8.81 18.00
C VAL A 157 8.57 9.46 16.63
N GLY A 158 9.54 10.36 16.52
CA GLY A 158 9.80 11.21 15.37
C GLY A 158 9.01 12.53 15.41
N TYR A 159 7.70 12.51 15.68
CA TYR A 159 6.88 13.73 15.73
C TYR A 159 7.21 14.64 16.92
N GLU A 160 7.62 14.08 18.06
CA GLU A 160 8.09 14.83 19.23
C GLU A 160 9.40 15.60 18.95
N LYS A 161 10.18 15.09 17.98
CA LYS A 161 11.46 15.67 17.53
C LYS A 161 11.26 16.79 16.50
N ILE A 162 10.07 16.96 15.93
CA ILE A 162 9.78 18.07 15.03
C ILE A 162 9.72 19.38 15.84
N GLU A 163 10.48 20.37 15.40
CA GLU A 163 10.49 21.74 15.92
C GLU A 163 9.38 22.58 15.31
N SER A 164 9.23 22.51 13.99
CA SER A 164 8.20 23.27 13.29
C SER A 164 7.81 22.65 11.96
N VAL A 165 6.56 22.89 11.56
CA VAL A 165 6.01 22.62 10.24
C VAL A 165 5.51 23.93 9.69
N LYS A 166 6.09 24.41 8.59
CA LYS A 166 5.81 25.73 8.03
C LYS A 166 5.62 25.69 6.52
N LYS A 167 4.96 26.72 5.98
CA LYS A 167 4.94 27.00 4.54
C LYS A 167 6.38 27.27 4.07
N GLY A 168 6.74 26.72 2.92
CA GLY A 168 7.99 26.99 2.23
C GLY A 168 7.88 28.17 1.27
N ALA A 169 8.55 28.08 0.13
CA ALA A 169 8.61 29.14 -0.87
C ALA A 169 7.25 29.48 -1.52
N ASN A 170 6.30 28.54 -1.55
CA ASN A 170 4.96 28.71 -2.11
C ASN A 170 3.93 27.85 -1.36
N ASP A 171 2.65 27.91 -1.77
CA ASP A 171 1.55 27.21 -1.07
C ASP A 171 1.63 25.68 -1.15
N ASP A 172 2.33 25.13 -2.13
CA ASP A 172 2.52 23.69 -2.33
C ASP A 172 3.83 23.19 -1.69
N GLN A 173 4.61 24.06 -1.05
CA GLN A 173 5.85 23.66 -0.38
C GLN A 173 5.68 23.67 1.15
N ILE A 174 6.06 22.57 1.79
CA ILE A 174 6.03 22.42 3.25
C ILE A 174 7.43 22.12 3.75
N VAL A 175 7.82 22.80 4.81
CA VAL A 175 9.14 22.68 5.44
C VAL A 175 8.95 22.15 6.85
N VAL A 176 9.45 20.94 7.09
CA VAL A 176 9.50 20.29 8.40
C VAL A 176 10.91 20.44 8.95
N THR A 177 11.06 21.09 10.10
CA THR A 177 12.36 21.28 10.76
C THR A 177 12.38 20.47 12.05
N PHE A 178 13.46 19.72 12.28
CA PHE A 178 13.65 18.90 13.46
C PHE A 178 14.56 19.59 14.48
N LYS A 179 14.31 19.34 15.78
CA LYS A 179 15.11 19.81 16.92
C LYS A 179 16.47 19.10 16.98
N GLU A 180 16.50 17.85 16.54
CA GLU A 180 17.66 16.96 16.51
C GLU A 180 17.66 16.10 15.24
N THR A 181 18.75 15.39 14.97
CA THR A 181 18.81 14.52 13.79
C THR A 181 17.93 13.29 14.01
N TYR A 182 17.03 13.00 13.08
CA TYR A 182 16.18 11.83 13.06
C TYR A 182 16.27 11.17 11.68
N ALA A 183 16.94 10.01 11.62
CA ALA A 183 17.25 9.33 10.36
C ALA A 183 16.01 8.71 9.70
N ASP A 184 15.05 8.25 10.51
CA ASP A 184 13.86 7.51 10.10
C ASP A 184 12.64 8.44 9.92
N TRP A 185 12.85 9.62 9.33
CA TRP A 185 11.81 10.64 9.13
C TRP A 185 10.82 10.30 8.00
N GLN A 186 11.21 9.41 7.08
CA GLN A 186 10.44 9.04 5.89
C GLN A 186 9.05 8.46 6.17
N PRO A 187 8.83 7.64 7.22
CA PRO A 187 7.50 7.18 7.60
C PRO A 187 6.65 8.20 8.39
N LEU A 188 7.15 9.42 8.68
CA LEU A 188 6.39 10.49 9.35
C LEU A 188 5.45 11.25 8.39
#